data_AF-D0LU66-F1
#
_entry.id   AF-D0LU66-F1
#
_cell.length_a   1.000
_cell.length_b   1.000
_cell.length_c   1.000
_cell.angle_alpha   90.00
_cell.angle_beta   90.00
_cell.angle_gamma   90.00
#
_symmetry.space_group_name_H-M   'P 1'
#
loop_
_entity.id
_entity.type
_entity.pdbx_description
1 polymer ?
#
loop_
_entity_poly.entity_id
_entity_poly.type
_entity_poly.pdbx_seq_one_letter_code
_entity_poly.pdbx_strand_id
1 'polypeptide(L)'
;MPVRHIVLTAVSVAVFGALLFLFVEVRASPAVEVPESALAEARAHYQRLQSARDRAATPAPAARMPTPVKTVPPPRPATPEEREQAAEVRDAAESRMAQVREMREKRDDVRERREKVRAYYDEGNYEMALKEARELLPDAPTNRYVLRVAVTAACALSDTTVAADYYSQLFRDEDRRIVRVRCARYGVEL
;
A
#
# COMPACT_ATOMS: atom_id res chain seq x y z
N MET A 1 -47.68 8.39 -37.04
CA MET A 1 -46.60 8.22 -36.03
C MET A 1 -46.24 9.59 -35.48
N PRO A 2 -46.19 9.79 -34.15
CA PRO A 2 -45.96 11.11 -33.57
C PRO A 2 -44.54 11.59 -33.92
N VAL A 3 -44.43 12.82 -34.39
CA VAL A 3 -43.17 13.51 -34.80
C VAL A 3 -42.03 13.32 -33.80
N ARG A 4 -42.38 13.20 -32.51
CA ARG A 4 -41.47 12.92 -31.41
C ARG A 4 -40.64 11.63 -31.59
N HIS A 5 -41.19 10.57 -32.17
CA HIS A 5 -40.43 9.34 -32.41
C HIS A 5 -39.42 9.49 -33.54
N ILE A 6 -39.73 10.29 -34.57
CA ILE A 6 -38.81 10.55 -35.69
C ILE A 6 -37.60 11.37 -35.22
N VAL A 7 -37.83 12.37 -34.37
CA VAL A 7 -36.74 13.18 -33.80
C VAL A 7 -35.84 12.32 -32.90
N LEU A 8 -36.42 11.45 -32.05
CA LEU A 8 -35.65 10.58 -31.16
C LEU A 8 -34.81 9.55 -31.93
N THR A 9 -35.33 8.96 -33.01
CA THR A 9 -34.54 8.03 -33.83
C THR A 9 -33.42 8.75 -34.57
N ALA A 10 -33.64 9.94 -35.12
CA ALA A 10 -32.60 10.72 -35.78
C ALA A 10 -31.44 11.08 -34.84
N VAL A 11 -31.75 11.52 -33.61
CA VAL A 11 -30.73 11.82 -32.58
C VAL A 11 -29.97 10.57 -32.17
N SER A 12 -30.67 9.45 -31.96
CA SER A 12 -30.03 8.17 -31.59
C SER A 12 -29.02 7.71 -32.66
N VAL A 13 -29.39 7.79 -33.94
CA VAL A 13 -28.49 7.43 -35.05
C VAL A 13 -27.27 8.35 -35.12
N ALA A 14 -27.46 9.66 -34.91
CA ALA A 14 -26.35 10.62 -34.91
C ALA A 14 -25.35 10.34 -33.76
N VAL A 15 -25.84 10.05 -32.56
CA VAL A 15 -24.99 9.70 -31.40
C VAL A 15 -24.24 8.40 -31.65
N PHE A 16 -24.91 7.39 -32.20
CA PHE A 16 -24.27 6.12 -32.52
C PHE A 16 -23.17 6.27 -33.58
N GLY A 17 -23.42 7.10 -34.61
CA GLY A 17 -22.43 7.44 -35.61
C GLY A 17 -21.19 8.13 -35.03
N ALA A 18 -21.39 9.09 -34.12
CA ALA A 18 -20.29 9.78 -33.44
C ALA A 18 -19.46 8.84 -32.56
N LEU A 19 -20.11 7.93 -31.82
CA LEU A 19 -19.41 6.92 -31.00
C LEU A 19 -18.59 5.95 -31.86
N LEU A 20 -19.13 5.50 -33.00
CA LEU A 20 -18.39 4.65 -33.93
C LEU A 20 -17.20 5.37 -34.54
N PHE A 21 -17.34 6.65 -34.90
CA PHE A 21 -16.26 7.47 -35.41
C PHE A 21 -15.12 7.60 -34.39
N LEU A 22 -15.43 7.97 -33.14
CA LEU A 22 -14.45 8.05 -32.07
C LEU A 22 -13.75 6.71 -31.81
N PHE A 23 -14.49 5.60 -31.88
CA PHE A 23 -13.93 4.27 -31.68
C PHE A 23 -12.92 3.88 -32.78
N VAL A 24 -13.21 4.21 -34.04
CA VAL A 24 -12.31 3.99 -35.16
C VAL A 24 -11.06 4.86 -35.02
N GLU A 25 -11.21 6.13 -34.66
CA GLU A 25 -10.10 7.07 -34.55
C GLU A 25 -9.15 6.72 -33.38
N VAL A 26 -9.69 6.27 -32.24
CA VAL A 26 -8.88 5.77 -31.11
C VAL A 26 -8.12 4.50 -31.49
N ARG A 27 -8.71 3.61 -32.30
CA ARG A 27 -7.99 2.42 -32.80
C ARG A 27 -6.97 2.72 -33.91
N ALA A 28 -7.15 3.81 -34.63
CA ALA A 28 -6.22 4.27 -35.65
C ALA A 28 -4.99 5.00 -35.07
N SER A 29 -4.96 5.26 -33.75
CA SER A 29 -3.77 5.77 -33.10
C SER A 29 -2.61 4.78 -33.31
N PRO A 30 -1.54 5.17 -34.01
CA PRO A 30 -0.44 4.26 -34.29
C PRO A 30 0.15 3.77 -32.97
N ALA A 31 0.42 2.46 -32.91
CA ALA A 31 1.17 1.89 -31.80
C ALA A 31 2.40 2.77 -31.57
N VAL A 32 2.54 3.31 -30.35
CA VAL A 32 3.71 4.09 -29.98
C VAL A 32 4.91 3.17 -30.16
N GLU A 33 5.63 3.34 -31.26
CA GLU A 33 6.85 2.59 -31.55
C GLU A 33 7.87 3.02 -30.51
N VAL A 34 8.00 2.22 -29.46
CA VAL A 34 9.05 2.41 -28.47
C VAL A 34 10.35 2.06 -29.18
N PRO A 35 11.27 3.01 -29.39
CA PRO A 35 12.51 2.73 -30.08
C PRO A 35 13.29 1.67 -29.30
N GLU A 36 13.80 0.66 -30.01
CA GLU A 36 14.48 -0.49 -29.41
C GLU A 36 15.68 -0.08 -28.54
N SER A 37 16.29 1.06 -28.85
CA SER A 37 17.33 1.71 -28.05
C SER A 37 16.86 2.12 -26.65
N ALA A 38 15.65 2.67 -26.51
CA ALA A 38 15.08 3.04 -25.21
C ALA A 38 14.78 1.81 -24.35
N LEU A 39 14.35 0.72 -24.98
CA LEU A 39 14.16 -0.58 -24.32
C LEU A 39 15.49 -1.19 -23.87
N ALA A 40 16.54 -1.10 -24.69
CA ALA A 40 17.88 -1.56 -24.35
C ALA A 40 18.50 -0.76 -23.19
N GLU A 41 18.34 0.57 -23.21
CA GLU A 41 18.82 1.45 -22.13
C GLU A 41 18.10 1.17 -20.81
N ALA A 42 16.77 0.99 -20.84
CA ALA A 42 15.99 0.62 -19.67
C ALA A 42 16.45 -0.73 -19.06
N ARG A 43 16.73 -1.74 -19.89
CA ARG A 43 17.25 -3.04 -19.44
C ARG A 43 18.65 -2.91 -18.83
N ALA A 44 19.55 -2.16 -19.47
CA ALA A 44 20.90 -1.94 -18.95
C ALA A 44 20.89 -1.22 -17.60
N HIS A 45 20.02 -0.21 -17.45
CA HIS A 45 19.84 0.49 -16.19
C HIS A 45 19.34 -0.45 -15.08
N TYR A 46 18.36 -1.30 -15.38
CA TYR A 46 17.85 -2.28 -14.42
C TYR A 46 18.91 -3.30 -13.97
N GLN A 47 19.72 -3.82 -14.90
CA GLN A 47 20.81 -4.75 -14.58
C GLN A 47 21.90 -4.12 -13.68
N ARG A 48 22.21 -2.84 -13.87
CA ARG A 48 23.15 -2.11 -12.98
C ARG A 48 22.61 -2.00 -11.55
N LEU A 49 21.32 -1.69 -11.40
CA LEU A 49 20.69 -1.62 -10.07
C LEU A 49 20.65 -2.99 -9.38
N GLN A 50 20.38 -4.05 -10.13
CA GLN A 50 20.33 -5.41 -9.60
C GLN A 50 21.71 -5.88 -9.12
N SER A 51 22.76 -5.70 -9.95
CA SER A 51 24.14 -6.07 -9.56
C SER A 51 24.68 -5.26 -8.38
N ALA A 52 24.30 -3.98 -8.24
CA ALA A 52 24.64 -3.18 -7.07
C ALA A 52 23.98 -3.73 -5.79
N ARG A 53 22.72 -4.18 -5.89
CA ARG A 53 21.98 -4.78 -4.78
C ARG A 53 22.58 -6.12 -4.34
N ASP A 54 22.97 -6.97 -5.28
CA ASP A 54 23.55 -8.28 -4.98
C ASP A 54 24.92 -8.16 -4.29
N ARG A 55 25.73 -7.16 -4.68
CA ARG A 55 26.99 -6.83 -3.99
C ARG A 55 26.75 -6.33 -2.55
N ALA A 56 25.70 -5.54 -2.32
CA ALA A 56 25.37 -5.08 -0.97
C ALA A 56 24.79 -6.20 -0.09
N ALA A 57 24.15 -7.20 -0.68
CA ALA A 57 23.54 -8.32 0.04
C ALA A 57 24.54 -9.42 0.44
N THR A 58 25.77 -9.39 -0.08
CA THR A 58 26.80 -10.38 0.28
C THR A 58 27.63 -9.84 1.44
N PRO A 59 27.41 -10.28 2.70
CA PRO A 59 28.28 -9.90 3.80
C PRO A 59 29.69 -10.43 3.51
N ALA A 60 30.69 -9.53 3.56
CA ALA A 60 32.09 -9.93 3.49
C ALA A 60 32.35 -11.02 4.53
N PRO A 61 33.10 -12.09 4.21
CA PRO A 61 33.47 -13.10 5.19
C PRO A 61 34.34 -12.42 6.24
N ALA A 62 33.73 -12.10 7.38
CA ALA A 62 34.45 -11.61 8.54
C ALA A 62 35.44 -12.71 8.94
N ALA A 63 36.74 -12.44 8.78
CA ALA A 63 37.80 -13.26 9.34
C ALA A 63 37.59 -13.30 10.85
N ARG A 64 36.95 -14.37 11.35
CA ARG A 64 36.78 -14.64 12.77
C ARG A 64 38.16 -14.92 13.34
N MET A 65 38.81 -13.89 13.87
CA MET A 65 39.92 -14.12 14.80
C MET A 65 39.36 -14.87 16.02
N PRO A 66 40.04 -15.92 16.51
CA PRO A 66 39.63 -16.62 17.72
C PRO A 66 39.70 -15.63 18.88
N THR A 67 38.55 -15.34 19.49
CA THR A 67 38.50 -14.54 20.70
C THR A 67 39.21 -15.31 21.82
N PRO A 68 40.12 -14.67 22.58
CA PRO A 68 40.75 -15.30 23.73
C PRO A 68 39.67 -15.68 24.76
N VAL A 69 39.62 -16.95 25.11
CA VAL A 69 38.73 -17.48 26.16
C VAL A 69 39.16 -16.87 27.49
N LYS A 70 38.48 -15.79 27.88
CA LYS A 70 38.64 -15.21 29.21
C LYS A 70 38.03 -16.19 30.20
N THR A 71 38.87 -16.86 31.00
CA THR A 71 38.44 -17.70 32.12
C THR A 71 37.70 -16.83 33.13
N VAL A 72 36.37 -16.86 33.07
CA VAL A 72 35.51 -16.19 34.05
C VAL A 72 35.61 -17.01 35.34
N PRO A 73 36.02 -16.41 36.47
CA PRO A 73 36.06 -17.11 37.76
C PRO A 73 34.63 -17.58 38.13
N PRO A 74 34.51 -18.69 38.91
CA PRO A 74 33.21 -19.22 39.29
C PRO A 74 32.39 -18.14 40.00
N PRO A 75 31.09 -18.00 39.68
CA PRO A 75 30.26 -16.96 40.27
C PRO A 75 30.20 -17.16 41.79
N ARG A 76 30.52 -16.09 42.53
CA ARG A 76 30.30 -16.00 43.97
C ARG A 76 28.82 -16.29 44.27
N PRO A 77 28.48 -17.00 45.37
CA PRO A 77 27.10 -17.13 45.80
C PRO A 77 26.48 -15.75 46.02
N ALA A 78 25.41 -15.47 45.27
CA ALA A 78 24.67 -14.21 45.36
C ALA A 78 24.14 -13.99 46.78
N THR A 79 24.35 -12.77 47.29
CA THR A 79 23.77 -12.31 48.55
C THR A 79 22.23 -12.27 48.46
N PRO A 80 21.51 -12.32 49.59
CA PRO A 80 20.05 -12.23 49.59
C PRO A 80 19.52 -10.99 48.86
N GLU A 81 20.22 -9.86 49.00
CA GLU A 81 19.89 -8.59 48.33
C GLU A 81 20.08 -8.67 46.81
N GLU A 82 21.16 -9.28 46.32
CA GLU A 82 21.36 -9.54 44.88
C GLU A 82 20.29 -10.49 44.29
N ARG A 83 19.77 -11.43 45.09
CA ARG A 83 18.70 -12.34 44.65
C ARG A 83 17.35 -11.62 44.53
N GLU A 84 17.05 -10.71 45.45
CA GLU A 84 15.84 -9.91 45.42
C GLU A 84 15.85 -8.95 44.23
N GLN A 85 16.97 -8.24 43.99
CA GLN A 85 17.13 -7.39 42.82
C GLN A 85 17.06 -8.20 41.51
N ALA A 86 17.65 -9.39 41.46
CA ALA A 86 17.56 -10.25 40.28
C ALA A 86 16.13 -10.72 39.99
N ALA A 87 15.31 -10.94 41.02
CA ALA A 87 13.90 -11.28 40.87
C ALA A 87 13.11 -10.10 40.29
N GLU A 88 13.30 -8.89 40.81
CA GLU A 88 12.64 -7.68 40.30
C GLU A 88 12.99 -7.40 38.83
N VAL A 89 14.28 -7.53 38.46
CA VAL A 89 14.73 -7.37 37.06
C VAL A 89 14.09 -8.43 36.15
N ARG A 90 13.92 -9.66 36.64
CA ARG A 90 13.29 -10.74 35.88
C ARG A 90 11.80 -10.45 35.66
N ASP A 91 11.08 -10.01 36.67
CA ASP A 91 9.66 -9.67 36.57
C ASP A 91 9.43 -8.47 35.62
N ALA A 92 10.29 -7.45 35.71
CA ALA A 92 10.27 -6.31 34.79
C ALA A 92 10.58 -6.74 33.34
N ALA A 93 11.51 -7.67 33.15
CA ALA A 93 11.83 -8.23 31.84
C ALA A 93 10.65 -9.03 31.26
N GLU A 94 9.99 -9.85 32.09
CA GLU A 94 8.82 -10.62 31.69
C GLU A 94 7.65 -9.73 31.28
N SER A 95 7.37 -8.68 32.06
CA SER A 95 6.35 -7.67 31.73
C SER A 95 6.64 -6.97 30.39
N ARG A 96 7.89 -6.57 30.15
CA ARG A 96 8.29 -5.96 28.87
C ARG A 96 8.13 -6.93 27.70
N MET A 97 8.51 -8.19 27.88
CA MET A 97 8.36 -9.22 26.83
C MET A 97 6.90 -9.48 26.50
N ALA A 98 6.01 -9.48 27.50
CA ALA A 98 4.57 -9.58 27.30
C ALA A 98 4.02 -8.39 26.48
N GLN A 99 4.42 -7.17 26.81
CA GLN A 99 4.02 -5.97 26.04
C GLN A 99 4.51 -6.02 24.59
N VAL A 100 5.76 -6.46 24.37
CA VAL A 100 6.31 -6.61 23.00
C VAL A 100 5.53 -7.66 22.21
N ARG A 101 5.13 -8.76 22.86
CA ARG A 101 4.30 -9.80 22.24
C ARG A 101 2.94 -9.25 21.83
N GLU A 102 2.26 -8.54 22.73
CA GLU A 102 0.96 -7.92 22.45
C GLU A 102 1.05 -6.90 21.30
N MET A 103 2.08 -6.04 21.29
CA MET A 103 2.30 -5.09 20.20
C MET A 103 2.56 -5.79 18.87
N ARG A 104 3.27 -6.93 18.89
CA ARG A 104 3.53 -7.73 17.70
C ARG A 104 2.25 -8.37 17.16
N GLU A 105 1.44 -8.95 18.04
CA GLU A 105 0.15 -9.54 17.68
C GLU A 105 -0.76 -8.48 17.04
N LYS A 106 -0.92 -7.31 17.67
CA LYS A 106 -1.68 -6.18 17.08
C LYS A 106 -1.14 -5.75 15.71
N ARG A 107 0.19 -5.72 15.54
CA ARG A 107 0.80 -5.35 14.25
C ARG A 107 0.54 -6.41 13.18
N ASP A 108 0.57 -7.68 13.55
CA ASP A 108 0.28 -8.80 12.66
C ASP A 108 -1.21 -8.79 12.24
N ASP A 109 -2.13 -8.49 13.17
CA ASP A 109 -3.56 -8.31 12.88
C ASP A 109 -3.83 -7.15 11.91
N VAL A 110 -3.19 -5.98 12.14
CA VAL A 110 -3.28 -4.83 11.24
C VAL A 110 -2.73 -5.18 9.85
N ARG A 111 -1.67 -6.01 9.77
CA ARG A 111 -1.13 -6.47 8.49
C ARG A 111 -2.12 -7.37 7.76
N GLU A 112 -2.71 -8.35 8.43
CA GLU A 112 -3.69 -9.26 7.81
C GLU A 112 -4.92 -8.49 7.29
N ARG A 113 -5.48 -7.59 8.09
CA ARG A 113 -6.64 -6.77 7.68
C ARG A 113 -6.30 -5.84 6.51
N ARG A 114 -5.09 -5.28 6.50
CA ARG A 114 -4.60 -4.50 5.34
C ARG A 114 -4.53 -5.35 4.08
N GLU A 115 -4.12 -6.61 4.17
CA GLU A 115 -4.09 -7.52 3.03
C GLU A 115 -5.49 -7.82 2.50
N LYS A 116 -6.51 -7.94 3.37
CA LYS A 116 -7.93 -8.04 2.96
C LYS A 116 -8.41 -6.81 2.20
N VAL A 117 -8.13 -5.61 2.73
CA VAL A 117 -8.44 -4.33 2.04
C VAL A 117 -7.82 -4.31 0.64
N ARG A 118 -6.55 -4.74 0.53
CA ARG A 118 -5.85 -4.82 -0.75
C ARG A 118 -6.50 -5.82 -1.69
N ALA A 119 -6.82 -7.02 -1.21
CA ALA A 119 -7.43 -8.07 -2.04
C ALA A 119 -8.75 -7.59 -2.64
N TYR A 120 -9.67 -7.06 -1.83
CA TYR A 120 -10.94 -6.52 -2.33
C TYR A 120 -10.77 -5.37 -3.32
N TYR A 121 -9.78 -4.49 -3.09
CA TYR A 121 -9.49 -3.39 -4.01
C TYR A 121 -8.93 -3.88 -5.34
N ASP A 122 -7.99 -4.83 -5.31
CA ASP A 122 -7.37 -5.41 -6.50
C ASP A 122 -8.38 -6.23 -7.33
N GLU A 123 -9.40 -6.82 -6.69
CA GLU A 123 -10.55 -7.48 -7.32
C GLU A 123 -11.61 -6.50 -7.89
N GLY A 124 -11.51 -5.21 -7.58
CA GLY A 124 -12.50 -4.20 -7.96
C GLY A 124 -13.78 -4.20 -7.11
N ASN A 125 -13.82 -4.94 -6.00
CA ASN A 125 -14.92 -4.93 -5.04
C ASN A 125 -14.78 -3.73 -4.08
N TYR A 126 -15.10 -2.53 -4.59
CA TYR A 126 -14.91 -1.28 -3.86
C TYR A 126 -15.78 -1.16 -2.60
N GLU A 127 -16.97 -1.77 -2.58
CA GLU A 127 -17.84 -1.79 -1.39
C GLU A 127 -17.17 -2.52 -0.22
N MET A 128 -16.67 -3.74 -0.48
CA MET A 128 -15.97 -4.53 0.53
C MET A 128 -14.64 -3.90 0.93
N ALA A 129 -13.90 -3.34 -0.04
CA ALA A 129 -12.65 -2.64 0.25
C ALA A 129 -12.86 -1.42 1.17
N LEU A 130 -13.90 -0.63 0.92
CA LEU A 130 -14.24 0.53 1.75
C LEU A 130 -14.73 0.11 3.14
N LYS A 131 -15.53 -0.96 3.23
CA LYS A 131 -16.00 -1.51 4.50
C LYS A 131 -14.83 -1.95 5.39
N GLU A 132 -13.94 -2.79 4.87
CA GLU A 132 -12.77 -3.26 5.63
C GLU A 132 -11.82 -2.11 6.00
N ALA A 133 -11.67 -1.13 5.12
CA ALA A 133 -10.86 0.06 5.40
C ALA A 133 -11.45 0.88 6.56
N ARG A 134 -12.78 1.07 6.59
CA ARG A 134 -13.49 1.76 7.69
C ARG A 134 -13.29 1.08 9.02
N GLU A 135 -13.32 -0.24 9.05
CA GLU A 135 -13.12 -0.99 10.28
C GLU A 135 -11.65 -0.96 10.73
N LEU A 136 -10.68 -0.86 9.81
CA LEU A 136 -9.24 -0.90 10.12
C LEU A 136 -8.66 0.46 10.51
N LEU A 137 -9.17 1.56 9.94
CA LEU A 137 -8.62 2.90 10.17
C LEU A 137 -8.65 3.39 11.64
N PRO A 138 -9.64 3.02 12.49
CA PRO A 138 -9.57 3.33 13.92
C PRO A 138 -8.34 2.75 14.62
N ASP A 139 -7.91 1.55 14.23
CA ASP A 139 -6.73 0.88 14.81
C ASP A 139 -5.42 1.35 14.16
N ALA A 140 -5.49 1.86 12.93
CA ALA A 140 -4.33 2.25 12.14
C ALA A 140 -4.56 3.56 11.34
N PRO A 141 -4.81 4.71 12.01
CA PRO A 141 -5.23 5.95 11.35
C PRO A 141 -4.15 6.55 10.45
N THR A 142 -2.88 6.22 10.69
CA THR A 142 -1.75 6.70 9.90
C THR A 142 -1.42 5.81 8.69
N ASN A 143 -2.20 4.74 8.45
CA ASN A 143 -1.94 3.81 7.36
C ASN A 143 -2.31 4.42 6.00
N ARG A 144 -1.33 5.10 5.41
CA ARG A 144 -1.44 5.81 4.11
C ARG A 144 -1.99 4.95 2.98
N TYR A 145 -1.69 3.65 2.96
CA TYR A 145 -2.21 2.77 1.92
C TYR A 145 -3.72 2.59 2.06
N VAL A 146 -4.19 2.28 3.26
CA VAL A 146 -5.61 2.06 3.56
C VAL A 146 -6.41 3.33 3.34
N LEU A 147 -5.90 4.50 3.77
CA LEU A 147 -6.54 5.80 3.48
C LEU A 147 -6.71 6.04 1.97
N ARG A 148 -5.66 5.82 1.16
CA ARG A 148 -5.77 5.99 -0.30
C ARG A 148 -6.78 5.04 -0.95
N VAL A 149 -6.84 3.79 -0.47
CA VAL A 149 -7.83 2.80 -0.93
C VAL A 149 -9.23 3.25 -0.54
N ALA A 150 -9.45 3.67 0.70
CA ALA A 150 -10.75 4.15 1.18
C ALA A 150 -11.26 5.32 0.33
N VAL A 151 -10.43 6.34 0.08
CA VAL A 151 -10.83 7.48 -0.78
C VAL A 151 -11.15 7.01 -2.20
N THR A 152 -10.28 6.19 -2.80
CA THR A 152 -10.49 5.75 -4.19
C THR A 152 -11.72 4.87 -4.33
N ALA A 153 -11.97 3.98 -3.36
CA ALA A 153 -13.16 3.13 -3.32
C ALA A 153 -14.43 3.97 -3.15
N ALA A 154 -14.42 4.98 -2.27
CA ALA A 154 -15.53 5.91 -2.12
C ALA A 154 -15.81 6.69 -3.42
N CYS A 155 -14.77 7.15 -4.12
CA CYS A 155 -14.93 7.78 -5.44
C CYS A 155 -15.55 6.83 -6.47
N ALA A 156 -15.13 5.56 -6.49
CA ALA A 156 -15.69 4.56 -7.40
C ALA A 156 -17.18 4.28 -7.13
N LEU A 157 -17.62 4.44 -5.87
CA LEU A 157 -19.02 4.30 -5.44
C LEU A 157 -19.81 5.62 -5.53
N SER A 158 -19.21 6.70 -6.06
CA SER A 158 -19.80 8.05 -6.12
C SER A 158 -20.18 8.65 -4.74
N ASP A 159 -19.58 8.16 -3.65
CA ASP A 159 -19.77 8.71 -2.30
C ASP A 159 -18.76 9.84 -2.05
N THR A 160 -19.08 11.03 -2.58
CA THR A 160 -18.19 12.20 -2.53
C THR A 160 -17.97 12.72 -1.11
N THR A 161 -18.94 12.54 -0.21
CA THR A 161 -18.84 12.98 1.20
C THR A 161 -17.76 12.18 1.92
N VAL A 162 -17.82 10.85 1.81
CA VAL A 162 -16.84 9.96 2.45
C VAL A 162 -15.47 10.07 1.78
N ALA A 163 -15.44 10.24 0.46
CA ALA A 163 -14.19 10.47 -0.25
C ALA A 163 -13.49 11.75 0.26
N ALA A 164 -14.22 12.86 0.42
CA ALA A 164 -13.68 14.11 0.94
C ALA A 164 -13.19 14.00 2.39
N ASP A 165 -13.93 13.30 3.25
CA ASP A 165 -13.54 13.07 4.65
C ASP A 165 -12.20 12.34 4.74
N TYR A 166 -12.07 11.18 4.09
CA TYR A 166 -10.79 10.45 4.09
C TYR A 166 -9.68 11.17 3.34
N TYR A 167 -10.02 11.96 2.32
CA TYR A 167 -9.04 12.77 1.59
C TYR A 167 -8.42 13.84 2.48
N SER A 168 -9.21 14.45 3.37
CA SER A 168 -8.73 15.44 4.33
C SER A 168 -7.66 14.88 5.28
N GLN A 169 -7.73 13.58 5.58
CA GLN A 169 -6.81 12.85 6.46
C GLN A 169 -5.49 12.46 5.77
N LEU A 170 -5.36 12.63 4.44
CA LEU A 170 -4.10 12.39 3.75
C LEU A 170 -3.12 13.55 4.01
N PHE A 171 -2.07 13.32 4.81
CA PHE A 171 -1.12 14.39 5.18
C PHE A 171 -0.06 14.69 4.11
N ARG A 172 0.11 13.82 3.10
CA ARG A 172 1.17 13.95 2.10
C ARG A 172 0.63 14.35 0.74
N ASP A 173 1.23 15.38 0.15
CA ASP A 173 0.83 15.94 -1.14
C ASP A 173 0.95 14.92 -2.28
N GLU A 174 1.92 14.01 -2.21
CA GLU A 174 2.07 12.95 -3.21
C GLU A 174 0.86 12.00 -3.19
N ASP A 175 0.36 11.63 -2.01
CA ASP A 175 -0.82 10.77 -1.89
C ASP A 175 -2.08 11.49 -2.38
N ARG A 176 -2.24 12.76 -1.98
CA ARG A 176 -3.33 13.63 -2.44
C ARG A 176 -3.35 13.75 -3.96
N ARG A 177 -2.19 13.87 -4.60
CA ARG A 177 -2.07 13.91 -6.07
C ARG A 177 -2.46 12.58 -6.69
N ILE A 178 -1.95 11.46 -6.18
CA ILE A 178 -2.27 10.11 -6.69
C ILE A 178 -3.78 9.85 -6.61
N VAL A 179 -4.38 10.16 -5.47
CA VAL A 179 -5.82 9.93 -5.24
C VAL A 179 -6.68 10.83 -6.11
N ARG A 180 -6.34 12.13 -6.28
CA ARG A 180 -7.06 13.01 -7.22
C ARG A 180 -7.09 12.46 -8.64
N VAL A 181 -5.94 12.01 -9.15
CA VAL A 181 -5.86 11.40 -10.49
C VAL A 181 -6.72 10.14 -10.60
N ARG A 182 -6.81 9.34 -9.54
CA ARG A 182 -7.65 8.14 -9.52
C ARG A 182 -9.14 8.49 -9.44
N CYS A 183 -9.53 9.41 -8.57
CA CYS A 183 -10.92 9.84 -8.41
C CYS A 183 -11.47 10.55 -9.66
N ALA A 184 -10.63 11.31 -10.37
CA ALA A 184 -11.00 11.91 -11.66
C ALA A 184 -11.45 10.88 -12.71
N ARG A 185 -10.96 9.63 -12.65
CA ARG A 185 -11.41 8.54 -13.55
C ARG A 185 -12.85 8.11 -13.31
N TYR A 186 -13.37 8.38 -12.11
CA TYR A 186 -14.75 8.13 -11.74
C TYR A 186 -15.62 9.39 -11.79
N GLY A 187 -15.09 10.51 -12.32
CA GLY A 187 -15.81 11.78 -12.39
C GLY A 187 -15.97 12.51 -11.06
N VAL A 188 -15.18 12.15 -10.04
CA VAL A 188 -15.20 12.80 -8.71
C VAL A 188 -14.02 13.75 -8.58
N GLU A 189 -14.31 15.03 -8.33
CA GLU A 189 -13.33 16.06 -8.00
C GLU A 189 -13.21 16.23 -6.47
N LEU A 190 -11.97 16.20 -5.96
CA LEU A 190 -11.62 16.27 -4.54
C LEU A 190 -10.63 17.41 -4.26
#